data_AF-A0AAP5LNH8-F1
#
_entry.id   AF-A0AAP5LNH8-F1
#
_cell.length_a   1.000
_cell.length_b   1.000
_cell.length_c   1.000
_cell.angle_alpha   90.00
_cell.angle_beta   90.00
_cell.angle_gamma   90.00
#
_symmetry.space_group_name_H-M   'P 1'
#
loop_
_entity.id
_entity.type
_entity.pdbx_description
1 polymer ?
#
loop_
_entity_poly.entity_id
_entity_poly.type
_entity_poly.pdbx_seq_one_letter_code
_entity_poly.pdbx_strand_id
1 'polypeptide(L)'
;MQNIRRTKQIEGTTTPGIIHNGGHHFLIPVQIYEDGMINCWELCDLKELKQKIEEYWLGPDVPAGETISIHGLGAYRVEQANWTHNNSSYYENIERKIRALNPEFRNIFEVTPRLQQLKENRRVSYSPQAVDFAVVQELFYETIQGDGFSIFMKYEGQHYLVHLVVYENGKVAIYQLPEYVEMAIDELASWFRDGTFFTTIDRPVAIRILDLGEVTFSEEQYAENVEDKYQELLDMHKKLTGEQTTFEACRHAYHMYLEDPSEFNRAVLKEKYERVPEHQRMYLGDMDSRDMDYQRIIYTPEEKREV
;
A
#
# COMPACT_ATOMS: atom_id res chain seq x y z
N MET A 1 -9.00 34.40 22.02
CA MET A 1 -8.84 33.16 22.83
C MET A 1 -7.57 32.46 22.36
N GLN A 2 -6.83 31.82 23.27
CA GLN A 2 -5.69 30.98 22.91
C GLN A 2 -6.17 29.68 22.28
N ASN A 3 -5.53 29.26 21.19
CA ASN A 3 -5.83 28.00 20.51
C ASN A 3 -4.86 26.91 20.96
N ILE A 4 -5.37 25.73 21.28
CA ILE A 4 -4.58 24.53 21.65
C ILE A 4 -5.09 23.31 20.87
N ARG A 5 -4.26 22.28 20.70
CA ARG A 5 -4.61 21.02 20.02
C ARG A 5 -3.90 19.83 20.67
N ARG A 6 -4.47 18.63 20.53
CA ARG A 6 -3.87 17.35 20.92
C ARG A 6 -3.90 16.35 19.74
N THR A 7 -3.03 15.35 19.78
CA THR A 7 -3.07 14.17 18.90
C THR A 7 -3.54 12.95 19.71
N LYS A 8 -4.15 11.96 19.04
CA LYS A 8 -4.56 10.67 19.61
C LYS A 8 -4.21 9.57 18.61
N GLN A 9 -3.60 8.48 19.07
CA GLN A 9 -3.48 7.24 18.31
C GLN A 9 -4.73 6.40 18.51
N ILE A 10 -5.21 5.79 17.44
CA ILE A 10 -6.42 4.97 17.40
C ILE A 10 -6.03 3.69 16.67
N GLU A 11 -6.17 2.55 17.34
CA GLU A 11 -5.85 1.28 16.73
C GLU A 11 -6.91 0.86 15.73
N GLY A 12 -6.49 0.05 14.77
CA GLY A 12 -7.33 -0.39 13.70
C GLY A 12 -6.87 -1.71 13.10
N THR A 13 -7.68 -2.19 12.18
CA THR A 13 -7.42 -3.36 11.35
C THR A 13 -7.80 -3.04 9.91
N THR A 14 -7.63 -3.99 9.01
CA THR A 14 -8.00 -3.82 7.61
C THR A 14 -8.96 -4.92 7.15
N THR A 15 -9.69 -4.59 6.09
CA THR A 15 -10.36 -5.57 5.24
C THR A 15 -10.13 -5.15 3.79
N PRO A 16 -9.97 -6.08 2.85
CA PRO A 16 -9.97 -5.70 1.45
C PRO A 16 -11.31 -5.08 1.04
N GLY A 17 -11.26 -4.13 0.12
CA GLY A 17 -12.44 -3.50 -0.48
C GLY A 17 -12.10 -2.91 -1.83
N ILE A 18 -13.13 -2.72 -2.66
CA ILE A 18 -12.98 -2.18 -4.01
C ILE A 18 -13.53 -0.77 -4.04
N ILE A 19 -12.69 0.21 -4.40
CA ILE A 19 -13.16 1.53 -4.77
C ILE A 19 -13.53 1.52 -6.26
N HIS A 20 -14.75 1.95 -6.57
CA HIS A 20 -15.21 2.18 -7.93
C HIS A 20 -15.16 3.67 -8.21
N ASN A 21 -14.23 4.09 -9.06
CA ASN A 21 -14.07 5.50 -9.39
C ASN A 21 -13.78 5.69 -10.88
N GLY A 22 -14.59 6.51 -11.55
CA GLY A 22 -14.39 6.88 -12.95
C GLY A 22 -14.40 5.70 -13.94
N GLY A 23 -15.09 4.61 -13.64
CA GLY A 23 -15.09 3.38 -14.45
C GLY A 23 -13.87 2.47 -14.21
N HIS A 24 -13.08 2.73 -13.17
CA HIS A 24 -11.97 1.90 -12.75
C HIS A 24 -12.23 1.29 -11.36
N HIS A 25 -11.64 0.13 -11.10
CA HIS A 25 -11.77 -0.60 -9.85
C HIS A 25 -10.42 -0.70 -9.14
N PHE A 26 -10.35 -0.25 -7.90
CA PHE A 26 -9.12 -0.23 -7.12
C PHE A 26 -9.28 -1.08 -5.86
N LEU A 27 -8.49 -2.14 -5.75
CA LEU A 27 -8.42 -2.91 -4.53
C LEU A 27 -7.57 -2.16 -3.51
N ILE A 28 -8.17 -1.88 -2.35
CA ILE A 28 -7.54 -1.17 -1.26
C ILE A 28 -7.68 -1.96 0.05
N PRO A 29 -6.72 -1.80 0.98
CA PRO A 29 -6.95 -2.14 2.38
C PRO A 29 -7.86 -1.06 2.99
N VAL A 30 -9.15 -1.35 3.14
CA VAL A 30 -10.08 -0.49 3.87
C VAL A 30 -9.66 -0.50 5.34
N GLN A 31 -9.29 0.66 5.88
CA GLN A 31 -8.78 0.80 7.24
C GLN A 31 -9.96 1.02 8.17
N ILE A 32 -10.05 0.23 9.24
CA ILE A 32 -11.16 0.20 10.18
C ILE A 32 -10.61 0.46 11.57
N TYR A 33 -11.09 1.50 12.24
CA TYR A 33 -10.57 1.91 13.55
C TYR A 33 -11.51 1.53 14.70
N GLU A 34 -10.95 1.39 15.92
CA GLU A 34 -11.71 1.01 17.13
C GLU A 34 -12.84 2.00 17.50
N ASP A 35 -12.73 3.25 17.04
CA ASP A 35 -13.74 4.30 17.24
C ASP A 35 -14.82 4.30 16.14
N GLY A 36 -14.80 3.29 15.27
CA GLY A 36 -15.77 3.11 14.19
C GLY A 36 -15.64 4.11 13.05
N MET A 37 -14.51 4.81 12.95
CA MET A 37 -14.13 5.50 11.72
C MET A 37 -13.54 4.51 10.70
N ILE A 38 -13.78 4.77 9.42
CA ILE A 38 -13.28 3.96 8.31
C ILE A 38 -12.56 4.87 7.32
N ASN A 39 -11.36 4.48 6.88
CA ASN A 39 -10.67 5.16 5.78
C ASN A 39 -10.73 4.31 4.52
N CYS A 40 -11.39 4.86 3.49
CA CYS A 40 -11.51 4.26 2.16
C CYS A 40 -11.26 5.34 1.10
N TRP A 41 -10.00 5.81 1.04
CA TRP A 41 -9.51 7.06 0.42
C TRP A 41 -9.88 8.35 1.15
N GLU A 42 -10.99 8.34 1.88
CA GLU A 42 -11.37 9.41 2.78
C GLU A 42 -11.89 8.82 4.09
N LEU A 43 -11.62 9.51 5.19
CA LEU A 43 -12.07 9.13 6.52
C LEU A 43 -13.56 9.47 6.68
N CYS A 44 -14.36 8.43 6.87
CA CYS A 44 -15.80 8.51 7.01
C CYS A 44 -16.30 7.76 8.26
N ASP A 45 -17.48 8.13 8.76
CA ASP A 45 -18.16 7.36 9.81
C ASP A 45 -19.00 6.21 9.22
N LEU A 46 -19.67 5.42 10.07
CA LEU A 46 -20.52 4.31 9.65
C LEU A 46 -21.71 4.72 8.77
N LYS A 47 -22.26 5.94 8.97
CA LYS A 47 -23.39 6.43 8.18
C LYS A 47 -22.94 6.78 6.77
N GLU A 48 -21.84 7.52 6.65
CA GLU A 48 -21.21 7.86 5.38
C GLU A 48 -20.69 6.59 4.66
N LEU A 49 -20.15 5.62 5.40
CA LEU A 49 -19.74 4.32 4.85
C LEU A 49 -20.91 3.60 4.17
N LYS A 50 -22.05 3.52 4.88
CA LYS A 50 -23.26 2.88 4.34
C LYS A 50 -23.70 3.55 3.03
N GLN A 51 -23.70 4.88 2.99
CA GLN A 51 -24.00 5.63 1.78
C GLN A 51 -23.01 5.32 0.66
N LYS A 52 -21.69 5.31 0.93
CA LYS A 52 -20.66 4.97 -0.07
C LYS A 52 -20.85 3.56 -0.64
N ILE A 53 -21.32 2.60 0.15
CA ILE A 53 -21.62 1.25 -0.32
C ILE A 53 -22.91 1.22 -1.17
N GLU A 54 -23.95 1.93 -0.75
CA GLU A 54 -25.22 2.04 -1.50
C GLU A 54 -25.04 2.74 -2.85
N GLU A 55 -24.14 3.73 -2.91
CA GLU A 55 -23.78 4.47 -4.13
C GLU A 55 -22.79 3.73 -5.03
N TYR A 56 -22.39 2.51 -4.64
CA TYR A 56 -21.38 1.70 -5.33
C TYR A 56 -20.02 2.41 -5.46
N TRP A 57 -19.69 3.32 -4.54
CA TRP A 57 -18.35 3.92 -4.45
C TRP A 57 -17.34 2.94 -3.82
N LEU A 58 -17.77 2.23 -2.77
CA LEU A 58 -17.02 1.16 -2.12
C LEU A 58 -17.84 -0.13 -2.20
N GLY A 59 -17.25 -1.22 -2.70
CA GLY A 59 -17.94 -2.49 -2.86
C GLY A 59 -17.07 -3.70 -2.53
N PRO A 60 -17.69 -4.88 -2.38
CA PRO A 60 -16.98 -6.14 -2.19
C PRO A 60 -16.64 -6.86 -3.51
N ASP A 61 -17.08 -6.35 -4.66
CA ASP A 61 -17.08 -7.08 -5.92
C ASP A 61 -16.62 -6.24 -7.10
N VAL A 62 -16.23 -6.94 -8.16
CA VAL A 62 -15.99 -6.38 -9.51
C VAL A 62 -16.64 -7.29 -10.54
N PRO A 63 -17.31 -6.75 -11.57
CA PRO A 63 -17.87 -7.54 -12.66
C PRO A 63 -16.82 -8.33 -13.43
N ALA A 64 -17.20 -9.50 -13.96
CA ALA A 64 -16.33 -10.25 -14.88
C ALA A 64 -16.05 -9.44 -16.15
N GLY A 65 -14.83 -9.51 -16.65
CA GLY A 65 -14.33 -8.76 -17.80
C GLY A 65 -13.67 -7.42 -17.47
N GLU A 66 -13.94 -6.87 -16.27
CA GLU A 66 -13.34 -5.62 -15.77
C GLU A 66 -11.92 -5.84 -15.22
N THR A 67 -11.22 -4.75 -14.93
CA THR A 67 -9.85 -4.75 -14.40
C THR A 67 -9.79 -4.25 -12.97
N ILE A 68 -9.09 -4.98 -12.09
CA ILE A 68 -8.76 -4.56 -10.73
C ILE A 68 -7.33 -4.01 -10.71
N SER A 69 -7.18 -2.75 -10.30
CA SER A 69 -5.89 -2.15 -9.98
C SER A 69 -5.54 -2.41 -8.52
N ILE A 70 -4.35 -2.96 -8.27
CA ILE A 70 -3.79 -3.19 -6.95
C ILE A 70 -2.57 -2.28 -6.81
N HIS A 71 -2.65 -1.31 -5.90
CA HIS A 71 -1.62 -0.28 -5.74
C HIS A 71 -0.24 -0.89 -5.45
N GLY A 72 0.76 -0.52 -6.25
CA GLY A 72 2.14 -0.98 -6.11
C GLY A 72 2.36 -2.46 -6.47
N LEU A 73 1.40 -3.07 -7.18
CA LEU A 73 1.49 -4.46 -7.66
C LEU A 73 1.19 -4.58 -9.16
N GLY A 74 0.04 -4.08 -9.62
CA GLY A 74 -0.36 -4.21 -11.02
C GLY A 74 -1.85 -3.99 -11.26
N ALA A 75 -2.27 -4.15 -12.51
CA ALA A 75 -3.69 -4.13 -12.90
C ALA A 75 -4.06 -5.40 -13.68
N TYR A 76 -5.06 -6.13 -13.17
CA TYR A 76 -5.37 -7.49 -13.61
C TYR A 76 -6.83 -7.63 -14.00
N ARG A 77 -7.07 -8.28 -15.13
CA ARG A 77 -8.40 -8.51 -15.68
C ARG A 77 -9.08 -9.70 -15.00
N VAL A 78 -10.27 -9.46 -14.47
CA VAL A 78 -11.11 -10.46 -13.83
C VAL A 78 -11.77 -11.32 -14.91
N GLU A 79 -11.42 -12.59 -14.99
CA GLU A 79 -12.10 -13.54 -15.86
C GLU A 79 -13.40 -14.03 -15.21
N GLN A 80 -13.30 -14.41 -13.94
CA GLN A 80 -14.42 -14.85 -13.12
C GLN A 80 -14.08 -14.62 -11.64
N ALA A 81 -15.09 -14.45 -10.80
CA ALA A 81 -14.90 -14.26 -9.38
C ALA A 81 -16.03 -14.89 -8.57
N ASN A 82 -15.66 -15.44 -7.41
CA ASN A 82 -16.56 -15.92 -6.38
C ASN A 82 -16.40 -15.01 -5.14
N TRP A 83 -17.19 -13.94 -5.11
CA TRP A 83 -17.17 -12.97 -4.00
C TRP A 83 -17.89 -13.52 -2.77
N THR A 84 -17.32 -13.31 -1.58
CA THR A 84 -17.90 -13.80 -0.31
C THR A 84 -19.00 -12.89 0.23
N HIS A 85 -19.05 -11.64 -0.23
CA HIS A 85 -19.95 -10.63 0.29
C HIS A 85 -20.82 -10.01 -0.82
N ASN A 86 -22.06 -9.69 -0.46
CA ASN A 86 -22.83 -8.60 -1.07
C ASN A 86 -22.70 -7.33 -0.21
N ASN A 87 -23.23 -6.19 -0.69
CA ASN A 87 -23.19 -4.90 0.00
C ASN A 87 -23.62 -4.95 1.48
N SER A 88 -24.73 -5.64 1.82
CA SER A 88 -25.20 -5.75 3.21
C SER A 88 -24.21 -6.54 4.07
N SER A 89 -23.82 -7.74 3.59
CA SER A 89 -22.89 -8.59 4.33
C SER A 89 -21.48 -8.01 4.42
N TYR A 90 -21.07 -7.15 3.48
CA TYR A 90 -19.80 -6.44 3.51
C TYR A 90 -19.80 -5.35 4.59
N TYR A 91 -20.88 -4.57 4.67
CA TYR A 91 -21.07 -3.61 5.75
C TYR A 91 -21.10 -4.31 7.13
N GLU A 92 -21.82 -5.44 7.24
CA GLU A 92 -21.84 -6.26 8.46
C GLU A 92 -20.45 -6.83 8.82
N ASN A 93 -19.63 -7.16 7.82
CA ASN A 93 -18.25 -7.60 8.02
C ASN A 93 -17.40 -6.48 8.66
N ILE A 94 -17.52 -5.26 8.15
CA ILE A 94 -16.83 -4.09 8.72
C ILE A 94 -17.30 -3.84 10.16
N GLU A 95 -18.60 -3.85 10.43
CA GLU A 95 -19.11 -3.70 11.80
C GLU A 95 -18.59 -4.80 12.74
N ARG A 96 -18.49 -6.04 12.26
CA ARG A 96 -17.94 -7.15 13.05
C ARG A 96 -16.47 -6.92 13.41
N LYS A 97 -15.67 -6.38 12.48
CA LYS A 97 -14.27 -6.00 12.74
C LYS A 97 -14.18 -4.88 13.77
N ILE A 98 -15.06 -3.87 13.71
CA ILE A 98 -15.14 -2.82 14.75
C ILE A 98 -15.47 -3.45 16.10
N ARG A 99 -16.42 -4.38 16.18
CA ARG A 99 -16.76 -5.09 17.42
C ARG A 99 -15.63 -5.98 17.94
N ALA A 100 -14.79 -6.52 17.07
CA ALA A 100 -13.60 -7.27 17.50
C ALA A 100 -12.57 -6.35 18.17
N LEU A 101 -12.37 -5.14 17.63
CA LEU A 101 -11.48 -4.12 18.21
C LEU A 101 -12.09 -3.45 19.46
N ASN A 102 -13.41 -3.23 19.46
CA ASN A 102 -14.16 -2.55 20.50
C ASN A 102 -15.39 -3.38 20.89
N PRO A 103 -15.24 -4.39 21.78
CA PRO A 103 -16.31 -5.32 22.13
C PRO A 103 -17.56 -4.68 22.73
N GLU A 104 -17.39 -3.55 23.44
CA GLU A 104 -18.52 -2.81 24.01
C GLU A 104 -19.26 -1.96 22.97
N PHE A 105 -18.65 -1.73 21.80
CA PHE A 105 -19.15 -0.87 20.74
C PHE A 105 -19.54 0.53 21.25
N ARG A 106 -18.65 1.11 22.07
CA ARG A 106 -18.82 2.43 22.70
C ARG A 106 -17.87 3.46 22.13
N ASN A 107 -18.20 4.73 22.29
CA ASN A 107 -17.43 5.86 21.76
C ASN A 107 -17.23 5.79 20.24
N ILE A 108 -18.23 5.25 19.53
CA ILE A 108 -18.27 5.25 18.08
C ILE A 108 -18.48 6.67 17.60
N PHE A 109 -17.58 7.14 16.74
CA PHE A 109 -17.59 8.51 16.25
C PHE A 109 -18.68 8.71 15.19
N GLU A 110 -19.40 9.82 15.29
CA GLU A 110 -20.39 10.24 14.30
C GLU A 110 -20.08 11.69 13.85
N VAL A 111 -19.97 11.89 12.54
CA VAL A 111 -19.72 13.20 11.94
C VAL A 111 -20.98 14.05 12.06
N THR A 112 -20.96 15.00 12.99
CA THR A 112 -22.08 15.93 13.16
C THR A 112 -22.21 16.91 11.97
N PRO A 113 -23.42 17.44 11.69
CA PRO A 113 -23.63 18.44 10.63
C PRO A 113 -22.74 19.69 10.76
N ARG A 114 -22.43 20.09 12.01
CA ARG A 114 -21.51 21.20 12.27
C ARG A 114 -20.08 20.88 11.82
N LEU A 115 -19.61 19.66 12.05
CA LEU A 115 -18.28 19.23 11.61
C LEU A 115 -18.22 19.14 10.08
N GLN A 116 -19.27 18.62 9.45
CA GLN A 116 -19.38 18.57 7.99
C GLN A 116 -19.30 19.98 7.38
N GLN A 117 -20.11 20.92 7.88
CA GLN A 117 -20.07 22.32 7.43
C GLN A 117 -18.69 22.97 7.66
N LEU A 118 -17.99 22.61 8.74
CA LEU A 118 -16.66 23.11 9.00
C LEU A 118 -15.62 22.55 8.00
N LYS A 119 -15.72 21.27 7.63
CA LYS A 119 -14.87 20.64 6.61
C LYS A 119 -15.09 21.34 5.26
N GLU A 120 -16.33 21.56 4.87
CA GLU A 120 -16.71 22.25 3.62
C GLU A 120 -16.17 23.69 3.57
N ASN A 121 -16.41 24.48 4.63
CA ASN A 121 -15.93 25.86 4.72
C ASN A 121 -14.40 25.97 4.64
N ARG A 122 -13.69 24.96 5.15
CA ARG A 122 -12.22 24.91 5.13
C ARG A 122 -11.66 24.22 3.90
N ARG A 123 -12.50 23.54 3.11
CA ARG A 123 -12.10 22.68 1.98
C ARG A 123 -11.07 21.63 2.41
N VAL A 124 -11.33 20.97 3.53
CA VAL A 124 -10.45 19.92 4.08
C VAL A 124 -11.16 18.58 4.02
N SER A 125 -10.50 17.60 3.39
CA SER A 125 -10.78 16.17 3.58
C SER A 125 -9.70 15.58 4.50
N TYR A 126 -10.08 14.59 5.31
CA TYR A 126 -9.15 13.91 6.19
C TYR A 126 -8.89 12.52 5.64
N SER A 127 -7.62 12.20 5.43
CA SER A 127 -7.16 10.83 5.17
C SER A 127 -6.01 10.57 6.13
N PRO A 128 -6.22 9.83 7.24
CA PRO A 128 -5.13 9.49 8.13
C PRO A 128 -4.12 8.60 7.40
N GLN A 129 -2.85 8.76 7.78
CA GLN A 129 -1.82 7.81 7.39
C GLN A 129 -1.84 6.68 8.42
N ALA A 130 -2.33 5.51 8.00
CA ALA A 130 -2.18 4.29 8.79
C ALA A 130 -0.70 3.88 8.81
N VAL A 131 -0.30 3.26 9.92
CA VAL A 131 1.04 2.73 10.13
C VAL A 131 0.85 1.31 10.64
N ASP A 132 1.42 0.33 9.95
CA ASP A 132 1.46 -1.04 10.45
C ASP A 132 2.32 -1.08 11.71
N PHE A 133 1.96 -1.91 12.67
CA PHE A 133 2.73 -2.05 13.90
C PHE A 133 2.61 -3.47 14.45
N ALA A 134 3.56 -3.83 15.31
CA ALA A 134 3.52 -5.05 16.10
C ALA A 134 3.70 -4.71 17.59
N VAL A 135 2.99 -5.44 18.44
CA VAL A 135 3.17 -5.35 19.90
C VAL A 135 4.34 -6.25 20.29
N VAL A 136 5.40 -5.64 20.80
CA VAL A 136 6.58 -6.36 21.29
C VAL A 136 6.36 -6.78 22.75
N GLN A 137 5.73 -5.91 23.54
CA GLN A 137 5.45 -6.17 24.93
C GLN A 137 4.13 -5.52 25.37
N GLU A 138 3.21 -6.33 25.88
CA GLU A 138 1.94 -5.85 26.45
C GLU A 138 2.14 -4.98 27.69
N LEU A 139 3.12 -5.34 28.53
CA LEU A 139 3.47 -4.53 29.68
C LEU A 139 4.13 -3.22 29.22
N PHE A 140 3.54 -2.08 29.57
CA PHE A 140 3.88 -0.73 29.07
C PHE A 140 3.55 -0.48 27.60
N TYR A 141 2.92 -1.44 26.93
CA TYR A 141 2.46 -1.34 25.55
C TYR A 141 3.55 -0.86 24.58
N GLU A 142 4.64 -1.62 24.54
CA GLU A 142 5.76 -1.36 23.64
C GLU A 142 5.44 -1.91 22.25
N THR A 143 5.51 -1.03 21.25
CA THR A 143 5.24 -1.35 19.86
C THR A 143 6.41 -0.96 18.97
N ILE A 144 6.53 -1.65 17.84
CA ILE A 144 7.45 -1.30 16.74
C ILE A 144 6.64 -0.99 15.50
N GLN A 145 7.12 -0.05 14.69
CA GLN A 145 6.48 0.27 13.42
C GLN A 145 6.86 -0.75 12.34
N GLY A 146 5.98 -0.88 11.37
CA GLY A 146 6.20 -1.60 10.14
C GLY A 146 5.77 -0.78 8.92
N ASP A 147 6.20 -1.27 7.77
CA ASP A 147 5.84 -0.76 6.45
C ASP A 147 5.72 -1.95 5.50
N GLY A 148 4.85 -1.85 4.49
CA GLY A 148 4.42 -3.02 3.77
C GLY A 148 3.72 -2.78 2.44
N PHE A 149 3.56 -3.85 1.67
CA PHE A 149 2.88 -3.85 0.38
C PHE A 149 2.21 -5.19 0.07
N SER A 150 1.33 -5.18 -0.93
CA SER A 150 0.65 -6.39 -1.40
C SER A 150 1.39 -7.07 -2.55
N ILE A 151 1.39 -8.39 -2.57
CA ILE A 151 2.00 -9.23 -3.63
C ILE A 151 1.24 -10.55 -3.74
N PHE A 152 1.33 -11.25 -4.88
CA PHE A 152 0.80 -12.60 -4.97
C PHE A 152 1.78 -13.61 -4.38
N MET A 153 1.24 -14.63 -3.71
CA MET A 153 1.99 -15.69 -3.08
C MET A 153 1.38 -17.05 -3.38
N LYS A 154 2.21 -18.02 -3.74
CA LYS A 154 1.86 -19.43 -3.77
C LYS A 154 2.06 -20.03 -2.37
N TYR A 155 0.99 -20.53 -1.75
CA TYR A 155 1.03 -21.10 -0.41
C TYR A 155 0.14 -22.34 -0.34
N GLU A 156 0.67 -23.45 0.17
CA GLU A 156 -0.04 -24.73 0.32
C GLU A 156 -0.82 -25.20 -0.93
N GLY A 157 -0.27 -24.95 -2.12
CA GLY A 157 -0.88 -25.35 -3.39
C GLY A 157 -2.02 -24.45 -3.87
N GLN A 158 -2.25 -23.32 -3.19
CA GLN A 158 -3.17 -22.25 -3.58
C GLN A 158 -2.39 -20.96 -3.86
N HIS A 159 -3.06 -19.96 -4.42
CA HIS A 159 -2.49 -18.63 -4.61
C HIS A 159 -3.30 -17.60 -3.83
N TYR A 160 -2.61 -16.65 -3.21
CA TYR A 160 -3.19 -15.63 -2.36
C TYR A 160 -2.68 -14.26 -2.77
N LEU A 161 -3.52 -13.24 -2.60
CA LEU A 161 -3.04 -11.88 -2.47
C LEU A 161 -2.71 -11.64 -1.00
N VAL A 162 -1.43 -11.53 -0.70
CA VAL A 162 -0.93 -11.34 0.67
C VAL A 162 -0.50 -9.90 0.89
N HIS A 163 -0.39 -9.50 2.15
CA HIS A 163 0.19 -8.22 2.55
C HIS A 163 1.44 -8.48 3.39
N LEU A 164 2.61 -8.13 2.86
CA LEU A 164 3.90 -8.28 3.55
C LEU A 164 4.18 -7.01 4.31
N VAL A 165 4.50 -7.14 5.60
CA VAL A 165 4.91 -6.04 6.46
C VAL A 165 6.26 -6.37 7.06
N VAL A 166 7.26 -5.52 6.80
CA VAL A 166 8.54 -5.56 7.51
C VAL A 166 8.49 -4.64 8.71
N TYR A 167 9.04 -5.10 9.84
CA TYR A 167 9.15 -4.34 11.08
C TYR A 167 10.58 -3.87 11.35
N GLU A 168 10.72 -2.86 12.22
CA GLU A 168 12.01 -2.30 12.67
C GLU A 168 13.04 -3.34 13.14
N ASN A 169 12.59 -4.49 13.64
CA ASN A 169 13.45 -5.56 14.14
C ASN A 169 13.92 -6.56 13.05
N GLY A 170 13.61 -6.31 11.78
CA GLY A 170 13.98 -7.15 10.64
C GLY A 170 13.10 -8.39 10.46
N LYS A 171 12.02 -8.54 11.26
CA LYS A 171 11.00 -9.57 11.01
C LYS A 171 10.01 -9.09 9.95
N VAL A 172 9.50 -10.04 9.20
CA VAL A 172 8.46 -9.83 8.19
C VAL A 172 7.28 -10.71 8.53
N ALA A 173 6.10 -10.10 8.61
CA ALA A 173 4.83 -10.79 8.71
C ALA A 173 4.12 -10.81 7.34
N ILE A 174 3.55 -11.96 7.00
CA ILE A 174 2.80 -12.19 5.76
C ILE A 174 1.34 -12.40 6.13
N TYR A 175 0.56 -11.32 6.02
CA TYR A 175 -0.86 -11.30 6.31
C TYR A 175 -1.71 -11.73 5.12
N GLN A 176 -3.02 -11.86 5.33
CA GLN A 176 -4.02 -12.31 4.35
C GLN A 176 -3.82 -13.77 3.90
N LEU A 177 -3.31 -14.58 4.82
CA LEU A 177 -3.31 -16.03 4.79
C LEU A 177 -4.28 -16.57 5.88
N PRO A 178 -4.75 -17.83 5.78
CA PRO A 178 -5.56 -18.44 6.85
C PRO A 178 -4.89 -18.36 8.23
N GLU A 179 -3.58 -18.55 8.26
CA GLU A 179 -2.69 -18.23 9.37
C GLU A 179 -1.54 -17.40 8.81
N TYR A 180 -1.27 -16.25 9.42
CA TYR A 180 -0.15 -15.41 8.97
C TYR A 180 1.18 -16.11 9.27
N VAL A 181 2.17 -15.85 8.42
CA VAL A 181 3.52 -16.38 8.58
C VAL A 181 4.44 -15.26 9.04
N GLU A 182 5.37 -15.55 9.95
CA GLU A 182 6.40 -14.62 10.37
C GLU A 182 7.79 -15.25 10.16
N MET A 183 8.72 -14.48 9.59
CA MET A 183 10.09 -14.92 9.34
C MET A 183 11.07 -13.74 9.30
N ALA A 184 12.37 -14.02 9.28
CA ALA A 184 13.39 -12.98 9.12
C ALA A 184 13.46 -12.49 7.66
N ILE A 185 13.76 -11.20 7.47
CA ILE A 185 13.84 -10.61 6.13
C ILE A 185 14.84 -11.30 5.20
N ASP A 186 15.96 -11.79 5.75
CA ASP A 186 17.03 -12.45 4.99
C ASP A 186 16.59 -13.81 4.39
N GLU A 187 15.55 -14.44 4.96
CA GLU A 187 15.05 -15.73 4.50
C GLU A 187 14.15 -15.60 3.25
N LEU A 188 13.53 -14.42 3.07
CA LEU A 188 12.57 -14.16 1.98
C LEU A 188 13.23 -14.08 0.60
N ALA A 189 14.53 -13.79 0.52
CA ALA A 189 15.24 -13.68 -0.76
C ALA A 189 15.10 -14.92 -1.65
N SER A 190 14.89 -16.10 -1.04
CA SER A 190 14.62 -17.33 -1.78
C SER A 190 13.23 -17.35 -2.44
N TRP A 191 12.22 -16.81 -1.75
CA TRP A 191 10.82 -16.84 -2.19
C TRP A 191 10.51 -15.87 -3.33
N PHE A 192 11.26 -14.76 -3.42
CA PHE A 192 11.20 -13.87 -4.59
C PHE A 192 11.84 -14.53 -5.82
N ARG A 193 12.93 -15.29 -5.63
CA ARG A 193 13.67 -15.92 -6.74
C ARG A 193 13.05 -17.21 -7.27
N ASP A 194 12.40 -17.99 -6.42
CA ASP A 194 11.84 -19.29 -6.79
C ASP A 194 10.40 -19.23 -7.33
N GLY A 195 9.81 -18.03 -7.38
CA GLY A 195 8.44 -17.78 -7.84
C GLY A 195 7.37 -18.09 -6.80
N THR A 196 7.74 -18.27 -5.53
CA THR A 196 6.78 -18.31 -4.41
C THR A 196 6.02 -16.99 -4.34
N PHE A 197 6.74 -15.86 -4.39
CA PHE A 197 6.14 -14.57 -4.67
C PHE A 197 6.19 -14.28 -6.16
N PHE A 198 5.12 -13.66 -6.66
CA PHE A 198 5.02 -13.28 -8.05
C PHE A 198 4.11 -12.06 -8.21
N THR A 199 4.27 -11.39 -9.35
CA THR A 199 3.51 -10.21 -9.73
C THR A 199 2.83 -10.40 -11.08
N THR A 200 3.37 -11.28 -11.93
CA THR A 200 2.88 -11.50 -13.30
C THR A 200 1.96 -12.72 -13.42
N ILE A 201 1.06 -12.68 -14.38
CA ILE A 201 0.03 -13.66 -14.69
C ILE A 201 0.09 -13.94 -16.20
N ASP A 202 0.73 -15.05 -16.56
CA ASP A 202 0.90 -15.52 -17.95
C ASP A 202 -0.25 -16.40 -18.44
N ARG A 203 -1.08 -16.87 -17.51
CA ARG A 203 -2.24 -17.72 -17.74
C ARG A 203 -3.27 -17.51 -16.63
N PRO A 204 -4.55 -17.83 -16.88
CA PRO A 204 -5.58 -17.78 -15.85
C PRO A 204 -5.16 -18.43 -14.53
N VAL A 205 -5.17 -17.62 -13.46
CA VAL A 205 -4.80 -18.07 -12.11
C VAL A 205 -5.86 -17.62 -11.11
N ALA A 206 -6.34 -18.56 -10.30
CA ALA A 206 -7.23 -18.27 -9.18
C ALA A 206 -6.42 -17.74 -8.00
N ILE A 207 -6.67 -16.49 -7.62
CA ILE A 207 -6.09 -15.80 -6.47
C ILE A 207 -7.17 -15.65 -5.40
N ARG A 208 -6.84 -16.08 -4.18
CA ARG A 208 -7.66 -15.86 -2.99
C ARG A 208 -7.33 -14.50 -2.38
N ILE A 209 -8.33 -13.65 -2.27
CA ILE A 209 -8.27 -12.41 -1.51
C ILE A 209 -9.05 -12.68 -0.22
N LEU A 210 -8.33 -12.97 0.86
CA LEU A 210 -8.94 -13.34 2.14
C LEU A 210 -9.89 -12.22 2.62
N ASP A 211 -11.05 -12.58 3.17
CA ASP A 211 -12.15 -11.66 3.51
C ASP A 211 -12.82 -10.92 2.33
N LEU A 212 -12.58 -11.32 1.06
CA LEU A 212 -13.28 -10.76 -0.11
C LEU A 212 -13.82 -11.81 -1.08
N GLY A 213 -13.01 -12.82 -1.43
CA GLY A 213 -13.38 -13.79 -2.46
C GLY A 213 -12.21 -14.49 -3.12
N GLU A 214 -12.54 -15.34 -4.09
CA GLU A 214 -11.59 -15.97 -5.00
C GLU A 214 -11.80 -15.40 -6.40
N VAL A 215 -10.73 -14.89 -7.02
CA VAL A 215 -10.77 -14.20 -8.30
C VAL A 215 -9.82 -14.90 -9.26
N THR A 216 -10.33 -15.31 -10.43
CA THR A 216 -9.46 -15.77 -11.51
C THR A 216 -9.05 -14.58 -12.35
N PHE A 217 -7.77 -14.24 -12.36
CA PHE A 217 -7.21 -13.23 -13.24
C PHE A 217 -6.67 -13.89 -14.50
N SER A 218 -6.95 -13.31 -15.66
CA SER A 218 -6.59 -13.88 -16.98
C SER A 218 -5.49 -13.12 -17.71
N GLU A 219 -5.42 -11.81 -17.52
CA GLU A 219 -4.51 -10.91 -18.23
C GLU A 219 -4.04 -9.80 -17.29
N GLU A 220 -2.82 -9.34 -17.46
CA GLU A 220 -2.27 -8.15 -16.81
C GLU A 220 -2.17 -7.00 -17.81
N GLN A 221 -2.62 -5.80 -17.40
CA GLN A 221 -2.37 -4.58 -18.18
C GLN A 221 -0.96 -4.06 -17.93
N TYR A 222 -0.53 -4.14 -16.67
CA TYR A 222 0.83 -3.94 -16.22
C TYR A 222 1.00 -4.70 -14.90
N ALA A 223 2.25 -5.07 -14.59
CA ALA A 223 2.64 -5.67 -13.34
C ALA A 223 4.02 -5.15 -12.95
N GLU A 224 4.24 -4.96 -11.65
CA GLU A 224 5.54 -4.57 -11.13
C GLU A 224 6.56 -5.70 -11.27
N ASN A 225 7.84 -5.36 -11.37
CA ASN A 225 8.88 -6.38 -11.37
C ASN A 225 9.03 -6.99 -9.97
N VAL A 226 9.03 -8.33 -9.88
CA VAL A 226 9.13 -9.03 -8.59
C VAL A 226 10.43 -8.74 -7.84
N GLU A 227 11.54 -8.51 -8.54
CA GLU A 227 12.82 -8.16 -7.92
C GLU A 227 12.84 -6.71 -7.44
N ASP A 228 12.14 -5.82 -8.13
CA ASP A 228 11.90 -4.45 -7.65
C ASP A 228 11.09 -4.49 -6.35
N LYS A 229 10.07 -5.35 -6.24
CA LYS A 229 9.33 -5.56 -4.97
C LYS A 229 10.24 -6.01 -3.84
N TYR A 230 11.23 -6.86 -4.12
CA TYR A 230 12.20 -7.26 -3.09
C TYR A 230 13.10 -6.09 -2.67
N GLN A 231 13.56 -5.26 -3.61
CA GLN A 231 14.32 -4.05 -3.27
C GLN A 231 13.48 -3.06 -2.45
N GLU A 232 12.20 -2.90 -2.78
CA GLU A 232 11.27 -2.09 -2.00
C GLU A 232 11.16 -2.57 -0.55
N LEU A 233 11.04 -3.88 -0.32
CA LEU A 233 10.98 -4.45 1.03
C LEU A 233 12.24 -4.10 1.84
N LEU A 234 13.42 -4.21 1.22
CA LEU A 234 14.69 -3.86 1.85
C LEU A 234 14.78 -2.36 2.16
N ASP A 235 14.28 -1.51 1.28
CA ASP A 235 14.28 -0.07 1.49
C ASP A 235 13.26 0.39 2.53
N MET A 236 12.11 -0.27 2.62
CA MET A 236 11.16 -0.11 3.73
C MET A 236 11.84 -0.39 5.07
N HIS A 237 12.57 -1.51 5.18
CA HIS A 237 13.34 -1.83 6.38
C HIS A 237 14.39 -0.76 6.72
N LYS A 238 15.20 -0.33 5.73
CA LYS A 238 16.20 0.72 5.95
C LYS A 238 15.58 2.01 6.45
N LYS A 239 14.44 2.41 5.87
CA LYS A 239 13.71 3.61 6.29
C LYS A 239 13.24 3.49 7.74
N LEU A 240 12.76 2.31 8.17
CA LEU A 240 12.37 2.05 9.55
C LEU A 240 13.56 2.10 10.52
N THR A 241 14.73 1.61 10.12
CA THR A 241 15.95 1.65 10.95
C THR A 241 16.74 2.96 10.87
N GLY A 242 16.29 3.92 10.03
CA GLY A 242 16.97 5.20 9.81
C GLY A 242 18.24 5.10 8.95
N GLU A 243 18.42 3.98 8.24
CA GLU A 243 19.45 3.80 7.24
C GLU A 243 19.09 4.50 5.92
N GLN A 244 20.10 4.82 5.11
CA GLN A 244 19.90 5.47 3.83
C GLN A 244 19.24 4.52 2.83
N THR A 245 18.06 4.90 2.31
CA THR A 245 17.34 4.17 1.27
C THR A 245 18.06 4.24 -0.09
N THR A 246 17.74 3.37 -1.05
CA THR A 246 18.30 3.49 -2.42
C THR A 246 17.96 4.85 -3.05
N PHE A 247 16.78 5.37 -2.75
CA PHE A 247 16.29 6.65 -3.23
C PHE A 247 17.12 7.82 -2.70
N GLU A 248 17.40 7.85 -1.40
CA GLU A 248 18.27 8.86 -0.78
C GLU A 248 19.72 8.73 -1.24
N ALA A 249 20.21 7.50 -1.41
CA ALA A 249 21.55 7.26 -1.95
C ALA A 249 21.68 7.76 -3.39
N CYS A 250 20.65 7.57 -4.22
CA CYS A 250 20.60 8.09 -5.58
C CYS A 250 20.55 9.61 -5.62
N ARG A 251 19.71 10.25 -4.78
CA ARG A 251 19.68 11.72 -4.65
C ARG A 251 21.02 12.29 -4.18
N HIS A 252 21.69 11.61 -3.24
CA HIS A 252 23.03 12.00 -2.80
C HIS A 252 24.03 11.93 -3.96
N ALA A 253 24.06 10.83 -4.71
CA ALA A 253 24.95 10.68 -5.87
C ALA A 253 24.68 11.74 -6.95
N TYR A 254 23.41 12.12 -7.13
CA TYR A 254 23.02 13.20 -8.04
C TYR A 254 23.56 14.55 -7.58
N HIS A 255 23.43 14.88 -6.29
CA HIS A 255 24.04 16.10 -5.73
C HIS A 255 25.56 16.11 -5.87
N MET A 256 26.24 14.99 -5.62
CA MET A 256 27.68 14.88 -5.82
C MET A 256 28.09 15.16 -7.28
N TYR A 257 27.33 14.66 -8.25
CA TYR A 257 27.58 14.95 -9.66
C TYR A 257 27.36 16.44 -9.98
N LEU A 258 26.34 17.08 -9.41
CA LEU A 258 26.10 18.51 -9.62
C LEU A 258 27.20 19.39 -9.02
N GLU A 259 27.76 19.00 -7.87
CA GLU A 259 28.86 19.71 -7.22
C GLU A 259 30.19 19.53 -7.96
N ASP A 260 30.48 18.32 -8.43
CA ASP A 260 31.69 18.00 -9.19
C ASP A 260 31.35 17.11 -10.41
N PRO A 261 30.99 17.73 -11.55
CA PRO A 261 30.67 16.99 -12.77
C PRO A 261 31.90 16.26 -13.31
N SER A 262 31.97 14.94 -13.08
CA SER A 262 33.06 14.08 -13.51
C SER A 262 32.53 12.74 -14.01
N GLU A 263 33.29 12.06 -14.88
CA GLU A 263 32.98 10.70 -15.34
C GLU A 263 32.87 9.71 -14.18
N PHE A 264 33.66 9.91 -13.13
CA PHE A 264 33.58 9.11 -11.91
C PHE A 264 32.23 9.29 -11.21
N ASN A 265 31.83 10.53 -10.91
CA ASN A 265 30.56 10.81 -10.25
C ASN A 265 29.35 10.42 -11.13
N ARG A 266 29.48 10.51 -12.46
CA ARG A 266 28.47 10.04 -13.42
C ARG A 266 28.27 8.52 -13.34
N ALA A 267 29.37 7.77 -13.28
CA ALA A 267 29.31 6.31 -13.14
C ALA A 267 28.69 5.90 -11.79
N VAL A 268 29.05 6.59 -10.69
CA VAL A 268 28.44 6.38 -9.37
C VAL A 268 26.94 6.68 -9.41
N LEU A 269 26.54 7.80 -10.02
CA LEU A 269 25.13 8.15 -10.19
C LEU A 269 24.37 7.07 -10.98
N LYS A 270 24.94 6.60 -12.09
CA LYS A 270 24.36 5.50 -12.89
C LYS A 270 24.12 4.25 -12.04
N GLU A 271 25.14 3.83 -11.29
CA GLU A 271 25.09 2.64 -10.42
C GLU A 271 24.02 2.78 -9.32
N LYS A 272 23.80 3.98 -8.78
CA LYS A 272 22.77 4.23 -7.76
C LYS A 272 21.37 4.36 -8.37
N TYR A 273 21.26 4.99 -9.54
CA TYR A 273 20.01 5.14 -10.26
C TYR A 273 19.43 3.80 -10.73
N GLU A 274 20.26 2.92 -11.29
CA GLU A 274 19.83 1.59 -11.76
C GLU A 274 19.41 0.66 -10.60
N ARG A 275 19.81 0.96 -9.35
CA ARG A 275 19.34 0.24 -8.15
C ARG A 275 17.97 0.70 -7.66
N VAL A 276 17.52 1.90 -8.03
CA VAL A 276 16.17 2.36 -7.67
C VAL A 276 15.16 1.55 -8.52
N PRO A 277 14.11 0.97 -7.91
CA PRO A 277 13.04 0.28 -8.62
C PRO A 277 12.50 1.13 -9.79
N GLU A 278 12.26 0.52 -10.95
CA GLU A 278 12.01 1.26 -12.19
C GLU A 278 10.80 2.20 -12.07
N HIS A 279 9.69 1.69 -11.53
CA HIS A 279 8.46 2.47 -11.32
C HIS A 279 8.62 3.59 -10.29
N GLN A 280 9.66 3.56 -9.44
CA GLN A 280 9.91 4.59 -8.45
C GLN A 280 10.85 5.69 -8.95
N ARG A 281 11.59 5.45 -10.03
CA ARG A 281 12.57 6.42 -10.57
C ARG A 281 11.90 7.75 -10.88
N MET A 282 10.66 7.74 -11.38
CA MET A 282 9.91 8.97 -11.69
C MET A 282 9.74 9.93 -10.51
N TYR A 283 9.86 9.44 -9.26
CA TYR A 283 9.75 10.27 -8.06
C TYR A 283 11.08 10.93 -7.65
N LEU A 284 12.20 10.60 -8.29
CA LEU A 284 13.54 11.10 -7.93
C LEU A 284 13.65 12.63 -8.06
N GLY A 285 12.94 13.23 -9.02
CA GLY A 285 12.78 14.69 -9.15
C GLY A 285 11.38 15.18 -8.76
N ASP A 286 10.99 16.35 -9.28
CA ASP A 286 9.66 16.94 -9.03
C ASP A 286 8.61 16.45 -10.03
N MET A 287 7.35 16.89 -9.87
CA MET A 287 6.24 16.43 -10.71
C MET A 287 6.42 16.74 -12.20
N ASP A 288 7.17 17.79 -12.54
CA ASP A 288 7.37 18.23 -13.92
C ASP A 288 8.58 17.55 -14.56
N SER A 289 9.69 17.47 -13.82
CA SER A 289 10.97 16.97 -14.31
C SER A 289 11.13 15.45 -14.16
N ARG A 290 10.43 14.83 -13.20
CA ARG A 290 10.56 13.41 -12.85
C ARG A 290 12.04 13.00 -12.75
N ASP A 291 12.47 11.98 -13.47
CA ASP A 291 13.87 11.56 -13.54
C ASP A 291 14.60 12.01 -14.81
N MET A 292 14.03 12.93 -15.60
CA MET A 292 14.61 13.34 -16.88
C MET A 292 16.05 13.85 -16.75
N ASP A 293 16.35 14.63 -15.70
CA ASP A 293 17.71 15.16 -15.51
C ASP A 293 18.71 14.05 -15.13
N TYR A 294 18.25 13.04 -14.39
CA TYR A 294 19.05 11.85 -14.07
C TYR A 294 19.37 11.09 -15.36
N GLN A 295 18.36 10.81 -16.18
CA GLN A 295 18.53 10.11 -17.46
C GLN A 295 19.45 10.89 -18.40
N ARG A 296 19.30 12.21 -18.49
CA ARG A 296 20.16 13.10 -19.28
C ARG A 296 21.62 12.98 -18.86
N ILE A 297 21.91 13.09 -17.56
CA ILE A 297 23.27 12.98 -17.05
C ILE A 297 23.87 11.59 -17.35
N ILE A 298 23.09 10.54 -17.15
CA ILE A 298 23.58 9.16 -17.23
C ILE A 298 23.74 8.71 -18.68
N TYR A 299 22.73 8.92 -19.52
CA TYR A 299 22.59 8.29 -20.83
C TYR A 299 22.80 9.27 -22.01
N THR A 300 22.51 10.57 -21.84
CA THR A 300 22.69 11.59 -22.89
C THR A 300 23.50 12.80 -22.38
N PRO A 301 24.73 12.60 -21.87
CA PRO A 301 25.51 13.64 -21.19
C PRO A 301 25.87 14.84 -22.09
N GLU A 302 25.81 14.67 -23.41
CA GLU A 302 26.08 15.73 -24.39
C GLU A 302 24.91 16.72 -24.52
N GLU A 303 23.70 16.32 -24.10
CA GLU A 303 22.53 17.19 -24.07
C GLU A 303 22.60 18.12 -22.86
N LYS A 304 22.65 19.43 -23.13
CA LYS A 304 22.62 20.45 -22.08
C LYS A 304 21.21 20.60 -21.55
N ARG A 305 21.10 20.83 -20.24
CA ARG A 305 19.85 21.17 -19.58
C ARG A 305 19.28 22.44 -20.22
N GLU A 306 18.09 22.36 -20.79
CA GLU A 306 17.33 23.56 -21.15
C GLU A 306 16.93 24.26 -19.84
N VAL A 307 17.26 25.55 -19.75
CA VAL A 307 17.06 26.40 -18.57
C VAL A 307 16.00 27.44 -18.88
#